data_AF-L8J0Q6-F1
#
_entry.id   AF-L8J0Q6-F1
#
_cell.length_a   1.000
_cell.length_b   1.000
_cell.length_c   1.000
_cell.angle_alpha   90.00
_cell.angle_beta   90.00
_cell.angle_gamma   90.00
#
_symmetry.space_group_name_H-M   'P 1'
#
loop_
_entity.id
_entity.type
_entity.pdbx_description
1 polymer ?
#
loop_
_entity_poly.entity_id
_entity_poly.type
_entity_poly.pdbx_seq_one_letter_code
_entity_poly.pdbx_strand_id
1 'polypeptide(L)'
;AFNSGKVDIVTINDPFIDLHYMIYMFQYDSTHGKFHGTVKAENGKLIINGKAITIFQERDPASIKWSDAGAEYVMESTGVFTTMKKAGAHLKGGTKRVIISVPSADAPMFVMGLNHEKYNNTLKI
;
A
#
# COMPACT_ATOMS: atom_id res chain seq x y z
N ALA A 1 7.48 -1.45 -7.91
CA ALA A 1 8.04 -1.83 -6.60
C ALA A 1 8.91 -3.08 -6.69
N PHE A 2 8.38 -4.22 -7.14
CA PHE A 2 9.11 -5.51 -7.08
C PHE A 2 10.39 -5.61 -7.95
N ASN A 3 10.48 -4.84 -9.04
CA ASN A 3 11.63 -4.89 -9.96
C ASN A 3 12.59 -3.69 -9.83
N SER A 4 12.20 -2.62 -9.11
CA SER A 4 12.95 -1.36 -9.15
C SER A 4 14.13 -1.32 -8.19
N GLY A 5 14.14 -2.14 -7.13
CA GLY A 5 15.16 -2.11 -6.07
C GLY A 5 15.17 -0.82 -5.23
N LYS A 6 14.25 0.10 -5.47
CA LYS A 6 14.17 1.41 -4.80
C LYS A 6 13.23 1.42 -3.60
N VAL A 7 12.26 0.51 -3.59
CA VAL A 7 11.21 0.41 -2.56
C VAL A 7 10.86 -1.06 -2.37
N ASP A 8 10.49 -1.42 -1.14
CA ASP A 8 10.00 -2.74 -0.79
C ASP A 8 8.54 -2.66 -0.33
N ILE A 9 7.73 -3.59 -0.81
CA ILE A 9 6.37 -3.80 -0.29
C ILE A 9 6.50 -4.80 0.85
N VAL A 10 6.31 -4.33 2.08
CA VAL A 10 6.45 -5.16 3.29
C VAL A 10 5.10 -5.64 3.84
N THR A 11 4.01 -4.96 3.46
CA THR A 11 2.67 -5.29 3.91
C THR A 11 1.58 -4.81 2.97
N ILE A 12 0.43 -5.48 3.01
CA ILE A 12 -0.80 -5.15 2.30
C ILE A 12 -1.97 -5.32 3.28
N ASN A 13 -2.98 -4.47 3.16
CA ASN A 13 -4.25 -4.63 3.87
C ASN A 13 -5.41 -4.73 2.88
N ASP A 14 -6.23 -5.77 3.00
CA ASP A 14 -7.54 -5.81 2.35
C ASP A 14 -8.51 -6.66 3.19
N PRO A 15 -9.58 -6.08 3.76
CA PRO A 15 -10.52 -6.80 4.62
C PRO A 15 -11.50 -7.71 3.87
N PHE A 16 -11.47 -7.73 2.54
CA PHE A 16 -12.42 -8.45 1.69
C PHE A 16 -11.79 -9.57 0.87
N ILE A 17 -10.46 -9.61 0.80
CA ILE A 17 -9.70 -10.54 -0.03
C ILE A 17 -8.85 -11.41 0.89
N ASP A 18 -9.00 -12.74 0.80
CA ASP A 18 -8.14 -13.68 1.52
C ASP A 18 -6.81 -13.90 0.78
N LEU A 19 -5.81 -14.43 1.49
CA LEU A 19 -4.46 -14.65 0.96
C LEU A 19 -4.43 -15.53 -0.31
N HIS A 20 -5.28 -16.55 -0.42
CA HIS A 20 -5.32 -17.38 -1.61
C HIS A 20 -5.88 -16.61 -2.80
N TYR A 21 -6.91 -15.79 -2.57
CA TYR A 21 -7.46 -14.93 -3.61
C TYR A 21 -6.48 -13.82 -4.02
N MET A 22 -5.71 -13.25 -3.07
CA MET A 22 -4.62 -12.30 -3.38
C MET A 22 -3.59 -12.89 -4.34
N ILE A 23 -3.20 -14.16 -4.14
CA ILE A 23 -2.25 -14.84 -5.04
C ILE A 23 -2.81 -14.96 -6.44
N TYR A 24 -4.08 -15.37 -6.56
CA TYR A 24 -4.75 -15.48 -7.85
C TYR A 24 -4.81 -14.12 -8.56
N MET A 25 -5.29 -13.07 -7.88
CA MET A 25 -5.41 -11.72 -8.44
C MET A 25 -4.05 -11.13 -8.82
N PHE A 26 -3.00 -11.40 -8.04
CA PHE A 26 -1.67 -10.91 -8.37
C PHE A 26 -1.06 -11.70 -9.55
N GLN A 27 -1.36 -12.99 -9.67
CA GLN A 27 -0.83 -13.85 -10.72
C GLN A 27 -1.45 -13.55 -12.09
N TYR A 28 -2.71 -13.14 -12.15
CA TYR A 28 -3.48 -12.96 -13.38
C TYR A 28 -4.16 -11.60 -13.45
N ASP A 29 -3.73 -10.78 -14.41
CA ASP A 29 -4.35 -9.50 -14.74
C ASP A 29 -4.88 -9.54 -16.18
N SER A 30 -6.14 -9.21 -16.40
CA SER A 30 -6.78 -9.28 -17.73
C SER A 30 -6.23 -8.26 -18.72
N THR A 31 -5.69 -7.13 -18.24
CA THR A 31 -5.17 -6.03 -19.06
C THR A 31 -3.66 -6.16 -19.25
N HIS A 32 -2.94 -6.51 -18.19
CA HIS A 32 -1.48 -6.56 -18.16
C HIS A 32 -0.90 -7.98 -18.31
N GLY A 33 -1.77 -9.00 -18.35
CA GLY A 33 -1.41 -10.39 -18.54
C GLY A 33 -0.96 -11.10 -17.25
N LYS A 34 -0.30 -12.24 -17.43
CA LYS A 34 0.18 -13.06 -16.31
C LYS A 34 1.45 -12.43 -15.70
N PHE A 35 1.54 -12.41 -14.38
CA PHE A 35 2.77 -12.03 -13.70
C PHE A 35 3.90 -13.04 -13.97
N HIS A 36 5.03 -12.55 -14.51
CA HIS A 36 6.21 -13.36 -14.83
C HIS A 36 7.18 -13.46 -13.64
N GLY A 37 6.72 -14.09 -12.56
CA GLY A 37 7.50 -14.33 -11.35
C GLY A 37 6.84 -15.38 -10.47
N THR A 38 7.33 -15.54 -9.25
CA THR A 38 6.76 -16.50 -8.28
C THR A 38 5.85 -15.79 -7.30
N VAL A 39 4.68 -16.38 -7.07
CA VAL A 39 3.66 -15.88 -6.15
C VAL A 39 3.13 -17.07 -5.36
N LYS A 40 3.25 -17.07 -4.04
CA LYS A 40 2.77 -18.17 -3.19
C LYS A 40 2.37 -17.68 -1.80
N ALA A 41 1.61 -18.52 -1.09
CA ALA A 41 1.36 -18.37 0.34
C ALA A 41 2.42 -19.16 1.10
N GLU A 42 2.99 -18.57 2.14
CA GLU A 42 3.87 -19.28 3.07
C GLU A 42 3.73 -18.68 4.46
N ASN A 43 3.45 -19.51 5.48
CA ASN A 43 3.33 -19.09 6.88
C ASN A 43 2.37 -17.90 7.10
N GLY A 44 1.22 -17.90 6.39
CA GLY A 44 0.23 -16.81 6.47
C GLY A 44 0.66 -15.50 5.79
N LYS A 45 1.74 -15.52 5.01
CA LYS A 45 2.25 -14.35 4.27
C LYS A 45 2.14 -14.56 2.76
N LEU A 46 2.04 -13.45 2.03
CA LEU A 46 2.16 -13.43 0.58
C LEU A 46 3.65 -13.36 0.23
N ILE A 47 4.13 -14.30 -0.58
CA ILE A 47 5.52 -14.33 -1.04
C ILE A 47 5.55 -14.01 -2.53
N ILE A 48 6.23 -12.93 -2.90
CA ILE A 48 6.43 -12.51 -4.30
C ILE A 48 7.92 -12.48 -4.60
N ASN A 49 8.38 -13.28 -5.57
CA ASN A 49 9.79 -13.40 -5.94
C ASN A 49 10.70 -13.63 -4.71
N GLY A 50 10.25 -14.46 -3.77
CA GLY A 50 10.96 -14.77 -2.53
C GLY A 50 10.85 -13.71 -1.42
N LYS A 51 10.23 -12.55 -1.67
CA LYS A 51 10.02 -11.51 -0.65
C LYS A 51 8.71 -11.75 0.10
N ALA A 52 8.79 -11.79 1.43
CA ALA A 52 7.63 -12.00 2.29
C ALA A 52 6.89 -10.68 2.59
N ILE A 53 5.57 -10.71 2.48
CA ILE A 53 4.67 -9.58 2.67
C ILE A 53 3.63 -9.95 3.73
N THR A 54 3.55 -9.15 4.78
CA THR A 54 2.57 -9.33 5.86
C THR A 54 1.19 -8.87 5.39
N ILE A 55 0.17 -9.70 5.59
CA ILE A 55 -1.21 -9.37 5.22
C ILE A 55 -1.99 -8.96 6.47
N PHE A 56 -2.70 -7.84 6.37
CA PHE A 56 -3.74 -7.42 7.31
C PHE A 56 -5.10 -7.47 6.62
N GLN A 57 -6.17 -7.59 7.40
CA GLN A 57 -7.56 -7.64 6.91
C GLN A 57 -8.46 -6.74 7.76
N GLU A 58 -7.99 -5.54 8.07
CA GLU A 58 -8.72 -4.58 8.90
C GLU A 58 -9.54 -3.63 8.03
N ARG A 59 -10.76 -3.31 8.50
CA ARG A 59 -11.63 -2.31 7.86
C ARG A 59 -11.36 -0.89 8.32
N ASP A 60 -10.95 -0.73 9.57
CA ASP A 60 -10.56 0.57 10.12
C ASP A 60 -9.05 0.78 9.88
N PRO A 61 -8.65 1.79 9.09
CA PRO A 61 -7.25 2.15 8.90
C PRO A 61 -6.45 2.34 10.19
N ALA A 62 -7.11 2.78 11.27
CA ALA A 62 -6.47 3.01 12.57
C ALA A 62 -6.08 1.72 13.29
N SER A 63 -6.71 0.59 12.96
CA SER A 63 -6.45 -0.72 13.55
C SER A 63 -5.27 -1.44 12.89
N ILE A 64 -4.86 -1.00 11.70
CA ILE A 64 -3.80 -1.67 10.94
C ILE A 64 -2.44 -1.34 11.56
N LYS A 65 -1.73 -2.37 12.02
CA LYS A 65 -0.42 -2.23 12.67
C LYS A 65 0.72 -2.17 11.65
N TRP A 66 0.77 -1.10 10.87
CA TRP A 66 1.78 -0.87 9.82
C TRP A 66 3.22 -1.01 10.32
N SER A 67 3.49 -0.46 11.51
CA SER A 67 4.81 -0.49 12.15
C SER A 67 5.30 -1.89 12.50
N ASP A 68 4.41 -2.82 12.88
CA ASP A 68 4.77 -4.22 13.17
C ASP A 68 5.32 -4.93 11.93
N ALA A 69 4.91 -4.48 10.73
CA ALA A 69 5.42 -4.98 9.46
C ALA A 69 6.56 -4.12 8.86
N GLY A 70 7.00 -3.07 9.57
CA GLY A 70 8.07 -2.17 9.13
C GLY A 70 7.67 -1.16 8.04
N ALA A 71 6.37 -0.90 7.85
CA ALA A 71 5.91 0.05 6.83
C ALA A 71 6.08 1.51 7.29
N GLU A 72 6.89 2.27 6.56
CA GLU A 72 7.13 3.69 6.82
C GLU A 72 6.22 4.63 6.00
N TYR A 73 5.77 4.16 4.84
CA TYR A 73 4.87 4.88 3.94
C TYR A 73 3.69 3.97 3.62
N VAL A 74 2.49 4.52 3.64
CA VAL A 74 1.27 3.82 3.22
C VAL A 74 0.74 4.45 1.95
N MET A 75 0.48 3.63 0.94
CA MET A 75 -0.26 4.05 -0.23
C MET A 75 -1.74 3.71 -0.01
N GLU A 76 -2.56 4.73 0.16
CA GLU A 76 -4.00 4.60 0.34
C GLU A 76 -4.68 4.54 -1.03
N SER A 77 -5.03 3.33 -1.44
CA SER A 77 -5.58 3.00 -2.76
C SER A 77 -6.94 2.32 -2.71
N THR A 78 -7.67 2.42 -1.59
CA THR A 78 -9.04 1.92 -1.46
C THR A 78 -10.05 2.84 -2.16
N GLY A 79 -9.70 4.12 -2.32
CA GLY A 79 -10.60 5.15 -2.84
C GLY A 79 -11.65 5.65 -1.83
N VAL A 80 -11.64 5.15 -0.59
CA VAL A 80 -12.61 5.53 0.45
C VAL A 80 -12.05 6.61 1.39
N PHE A 81 -10.76 6.56 1.69
CA PHE A 81 -10.09 7.44 2.65
C PHE A 81 -9.36 8.59 1.95
N THR A 82 -10.12 9.44 1.26
CA THR A 82 -9.58 10.43 0.31
C THR A 82 -9.28 11.80 0.89
N THR A 83 -9.59 12.06 2.16
CA THR A 83 -9.30 13.35 2.82
C THR A 83 -8.16 13.19 3.82
N MET A 84 -7.47 14.29 4.17
CA MET A 84 -6.41 14.28 5.16
C MET A 84 -6.87 13.66 6.49
N LYS A 85 -8.08 14.01 6.95
CA LYS A 85 -8.62 13.43 8.19
C LYS A 85 -8.79 11.91 8.12
N LYS A 86 -9.31 11.40 6.99
CA LYS A 86 -9.60 9.98 6.80
C LYS A 86 -8.31 9.17 6.58
N ALA A 87 -7.46 9.60 5.66
CA ALA A 87 -6.15 8.99 5.42
C ALA A 87 -5.22 9.08 6.65
N GLY A 88 -5.35 10.15 7.43
CA GLY A 88 -4.58 10.34 8.67
C GLY A 88 -4.83 9.25 9.72
N ALA A 89 -5.91 8.47 9.60
CA ALA A 89 -6.15 7.32 10.46
C ALA A 89 -5.03 6.26 10.36
N HIS A 90 -4.38 6.08 9.19
CA HIS A 90 -3.25 5.16 9.05
C HIS A 90 -2.05 5.55 9.92
N LEU A 91 -1.86 6.84 10.22
CA LEU A 91 -0.74 7.30 11.06
C LEU A 91 -0.79 6.69 12.47
N LYS A 92 -1.98 6.32 12.96
CA LYS A 92 -2.14 5.63 14.25
C LYS A 92 -1.53 4.23 14.25
N GLY A 93 -1.41 3.59 13.08
CA GLY A 93 -0.75 2.30 12.89
C GLY A 93 0.78 2.36 12.92
N GLY A 94 1.37 3.56 13.07
CA GLY A 94 2.82 3.76 13.19
C GLY A 94 3.54 4.01 11.87
N THR A 95 2.83 4.19 10.76
CA THR A 95 3.44 4.68 9.50
C THR A 95 3.85 6.14 9.64
N LYS A 96 4.91 6.56 8.94
CA LYS A 96 5.41 7.94 9.00
C LYS A 96 4.66 8.88 8.07
N ARG A 97 4.19 8.35 6.93
CA ARG A 97 3.49 9.12 5.88
C ARG A 97 2.43 8.28 5.17
N VAL A 98 1.45 8.98 4.61
CA VAL A 98 0.39 8.40 3.77
C VAL A 98 0.42 9.10 2.42
N ILE A 99 0.12 8.38 1.34
CA ILE A 99 0.00 8.90 -0.02
C ILE A 99 -1.36 8.45 -0.53
N ILE A 100 -2.24 9.39 -0.87
CA ILE A 100 -3.58 9.09 -1.40
C ILE A 100 -3.46 8.91 -2.92
N SER A 101 -3.88 7.77 -3.45
CA SER A 101 -3.72 7.45 -4.89
C SER A 101 -4.78 8.08 -5.79
N VAL A 102 -5.74 8.79 -5.21
CA VAL A 102 -6.88 9.42 -5.90
C VAL A 102 -6.96 10.91 -5.55
N PRO A 103 -7.67 11.74 -6.33
CA PRO A 103 -7.87 13.14 -6.01
C PRO A 103 -8.45 13.33 -4.60
N SER A 104 -7.82 14.23 -3.85
CA SER A 104 -8.26 14.63 -2.52
C SER A 104 -8.89 16.02 -2.55
N ALA A 105 -9.88 16.25 -1.68
CA ALA A 105 -10.48 17.57 -1.52
C ALA A 105 -9.60 18.55 -0.72
N ASP A 106 -8.68 18.03 0.11
CA ASP A 106 -7.94 18.83 1.10
C ASP A 106 -6.45 18.47 1.22
N ALA A 107 -5.98 17.34 0.66
CA ALA A 107 -4.57 16.98 0.69
C ALA A 107 -3.77 17.66 -0.44
N PRO A 108 -2.50 18.04 -0.19
CA PRO A 108 -1.61 18.53 -1.24
C PRO A 108 -1.46 17.53 -2.39
N MET A 109 -1.59 18.00 -3.64
CA MET A 109 -1.51 17.16 -4.82
C MET A 109 -0.20 17.39 -5.58
N PHE A 110 0.48 16.28 -5.88
CA PHE A 110 1.74 16.29 -6.62
C PHE A 110 1.64 15.42 -7.88
N VAL A 111 2.15 15.96 -8.98
CA VAL A 111 2.28 15.30 -10.27
C VAL A 111 3.77 15.26 -10.60
N MET A 112 4.27 14.04 -10.80
CA MET A 112 5.67 13.80 -11.16
C MET A 112 6.01 14.51 -12.47
N GLY A 113 7.11 15.26 -12.48
CA GLY A 113 7.53 16.05 -13.63
C GLY A 113 6.83 17.40 -13.80
N LEU A 114 5.85 17.75 -12.95
CA LEU A 114 5.15 19.04 -13.02
C LEU A 114 5.35 19.90 -11.77
N ASN A 115 5.03 19.37 -10.58
CA ASN A 115 5.13 20.12 -9.32
C ASN A 115 5.66 19.29 -8.15
N HIS A 116 6.12 18.07 -8.40
CA HIS A 116 6.65 17.14 -7.38
C HIS A 116 7.82 17.69 -6.56
N GLU A 117 8.61 18.60 -7.13
CA GLU A 117 9.72 19.30 -6.47
C GLU A 117 9.26 20.28 -5.38
N LYS A 118 7.97 20.63 -5.35
CA LYS A 118 7.36 21.42 -4.28
C LYS A 118 7.03 20.60 -3.04
N TYR A 119 7.23 19.27 -3.09
CA TYR A 119 7.03 18.41 -1.94
C TYR A 119 7.94 18.81 -0.78
N ASN A 120 7.36 18.92 0.42
CA ASN A 120 8.08 19.12 1.66
C ASN A 120 7.95 17.89 2.55
N ASN A 121 9.08 17.42 3.11
CA ASN A 121 9.13 16.25 3.97
C ASN A 121 8.41 16.42 5.32
N THR A 122 7.97 17.64 5.66
CA THR A 122 7.10 17.92 6.81
C THR A 122 5.66 17.46 6.59
N LEU A 123 5.23 17.29 5.32
CA LEU A 123 3.93 16.75 4.98
C LEU A 123 3.82 15.27 5.39
N LYS A 124 2.69 14.93 6.02
CA LYS A 124 2.39 13.58 6.52
C LYS A 124 1.41 12.81 5.65
N ILE A 125 0.64 13.51 4.82
CA ILE A 125 -0.39 13.00 3.92
C ILE A 125 -0.25 13.74 2.59
#